data_AF-A0A951RMR2-F1
#
_entry.id   AF-A0A951RMR2-F1
#
_cell.length_a   1.000
_cell.length_b   1.000
_cell.length_c   1.000
_cell.angle_alpha   90.00
_cell.angle_beta   90.00
_cell.angle_gamma   90.00
#
_symmetry.space_group_name_H-M   'P 1'
#
loop_
_entity.id
_entity.type
_entity.pdbx_description
1 polymer ?
#
loop_
_entity_poly.entity_id
_entity_poly.type
_entity_poly.pdbx_seq_one_letter_code
_entity_poly.pdbx_strand_id
1 'polypeptide(L)'
;MATRKLKNFEFAGLQNAEAGSVDALHTFNAFETPNGFVFLVSGSSQPVEEAQQVGSIINERIRYYLENEVLADPKEAVRNALVYANGFIFEKRRKEPEFTPGEASVLCLLVRDEKVYYAWMGDVSLYLYTGKRRFTLTWPLETAAEHDAESEQKQMLFLGAHQLAEPAVCDKALVPVDNDMLFMATGSGWQSLREKAFCGVLADSMPSHTKVQRLVKIVTEQEPDRPVAAQLIAFYNLAQNERSFVAGKSAPVKSVIEKIQSKIEDKPKSTLVKSLLIAIGIIILGYMFWDIFLNNPQRPVNVEISRTAVEEADSLALDTIEAAPERAAQATLPADVEYVVRSGDTWGSIYRQYEVCSWFIRNHPSNAGRFDADDNPVFNTTLVIPVKYSASSRLNPSYYREFTTDKVGNACQNVNETFKRRADQKLVSPH
;
A
#
# COMPACT_ATOMS: atom_id res chain seq x y z
N MET A 1 8.85 -0.62 -11.44
CA MET A 1 8.35 -2.00 -11.18
C MET A 1 6.89 -2.04 -11.58
N ALA A 2 6.42 -3.07 -12.31
CA ALA A 2 5.01 -3.19 -12.69
C ALA A 2 4.11 -3.51 -11.48
N THR A 3 2.81 -3.18 -11.54
CA THR A 3 1.83 -3.48 -10.49
C THR A 3 1.81 -4.98 -10.18
N ARG A 4 1.91 -5.35 -8.90
CA ARG A 4 1.74 -6.74 -8.44
C ARG A 4 0.40 -6.88 -7.74
N LYS A 5 -0.41 -7.84 -8.18
CA LYS A 5 -1.72 -8.16 -7.61
C LYS A 5 -1.63 -9.38 -6.68
N LEU A 6 -2.30 -9.30 -5.54
CA LEU A 6 -2.49 -10.40 -4.59
C LEU A 6 -3.99 -10.60 -4.33
N LYS A 7 -4.36 -11.45 -3.39
CA LYS A 7 -5.78 -11.81 -3.16
C LYS A 7 -6.64 -10.61 -2.77
N ASN A 8 -6.15 -9.81 -1.83
CA ASN A 8 -6.93 -8.75 -1.17
C ASN A 8 -6.33 -7.34 -1.35
N PHE A 9 -5.24 -7.23 -2.11
CA PHE A 9 -4.58 -5.97 -2.40
C PHE A 9 -3.68 -6.09 -3.61
N GLU A 10 -3.43 -4.96 -4.27
CA GLU A 10 -2.34 -4.80 -5.24
C GLU A 10 -1.39 -3.72 -4.76
N PHE A 11 -0.18 -3.71 -5.30
CA PHE A 11 0.76 -2.65 -5.00
C PHE A 11 1.66 -2.33 -6.18
N ALA A 12 2.21 -1.12 -6.13
CA ALA A 12 3.26 -0.69 -7.02
C ALA A 12 4.22 0.24 -6.27
N GLY A 13 5.51 0.13 -6.59
CA GLY A 13 6.54 1.00 -6.05
C GLY A 13 7.36 1.65 -7.16
N LEU A 14 7.88 2.84 -6.83
CA LEU A 14 8.80 3.58 -7.65
C LEU A 14 9.83 4.27 -6.76
N GLN A 15 11.07 4.27 -7.21
CA GLN A 15 12.15 5.07 -6.63
C GLN A 15 12.74 5.93 -7.75
N ASN A 16 13.06 7.18 -7.45
CA ASN A 16 13.76 8.05 -8.38
C ASN A 16 15.25 7.70 -8.35
N ALA A 17 15.59 6.55 -8.92
CA ALA A 17 16.96 6.33 -9.36
C ALA A 17 17.03 6.92 -10.77
N GLU A 18 17.88 7.93 -10.96
CA GLU A 18 18.32 8.26 -12.32
C GLU A 18 18.72 6.95 -12.97
N ALA A 19 18.11 6.63 -14.11
CA ALA A 19 18.33 5.38 -14.82
C ALA A 19 19.81 5.30 -15.23
N GLY A 20 20.66 4.75 -14.36
CA GLY A 20 22.10 4.65 -14.57
C GLY A 20 22.99 4.81 -13.33
N SER A 21 22.52 5.34 -12.19
CA SER A 21 23.38 5.48 -11.00
C SER A 21 23.22 4.31 -10.02
N VAL A 22 24.36 3.83 -9.50
CA VAL A 22 24.51 2.70 -8.56
C VAL A 22 24.10 3.11 -7.12
N ASP A 23 23.59 4.33 -6.93
CA ASP A 23 23.43 4.99 -5.62
C ASP A 23 21.98 5.36 -5.30
N ALA A 24 21.06 4.39 -5.33
CA ALA A 24 19.69 4.62 -4.86
C ALA A 24 19.67 4.77 -3.33
N LEU A 25 19.81 6.01 -2.84
CA LEU A 25 19.76 6.36 -1.41
C LEU A 25 18.46 5.95 -0.72
N HIS A 26 17.37 5.97 -1.49
CA HIS A 26 16.04 5.58 -1.05
C HIS A 26 15.57 4.37 -1.87
N THR A 27 15.09 3.36 -1.15
CA THR A 27 14.66 2.09 -1.72
C THR A 27 13.35 1.65 -1.12
N PHE A 28 12.70 0.72 -1.79
CA PHE A 28 11.50 0.07 -1.28
C PHE A 28 11.57 -1.44 -1.52
N ASN A 29 10.85 -2.19 -0.71
CA ASN A 29 10.81 -3.65 -0.81
C ASN A 29 9.43 -4.19 -0.42
N ALA A 30 9.09 -5.37 -0.93
CA ALA A 30 7.87 -6.08 -0.60
C ALA A 30 8.10 -7.59 -0.67
N PHE A 31 7.77 -8.32 0.39
CA PHE A 31 8.05 -9.75 0.51
C PHE A 31 7.08 -10.44 1.48
N GLU A 32 7.00 -11.76 1.39
CA GLU A 32 6.15 -12.60 2.24
C GLU A 32 6.99 -13.25 3.33
N THR A 33 6.43 -13.37 4.53
CA THR A 33 7.08 -13.96 5.70
C THR A 33 6.08 -14.83 6.47
N PRO A 34 6.52 -15.68 7.41
CA PRO A 34 5.60 -16.39 8.31
C PRO A 34 4.67 -15.47 9.11
N ASN A 35 5.06 -14.20 9.31
CA ASN A 35 4.25 -13.20 10.02
C ASN A 35 3.16 -12.55 9.14
N GLY A 36 3.22 -12.73 7.81
CA GLY A 36 2.35 -12.07 6.84
C GLY A 36 3.13 -11.38 5.72
N PHE A 37 2.46 -10.50 4.98
CA PHE A 37 3.05 -9.78 3.84
C PHE A 37 3.61 -8.43 4.27
N VAL A 38 4.88 -8.16 3.96
CA VAL A 38 5.63 -7.00 4.45
C VAL A 38 5.90 -6.02 3.31
N PHE A 39 5.77 -4.74 3.62
CA PHE A 39 6.15 -3.61 2.77
C PHE A 39 7.14 -2.72 3.52
N LEU A 40 8.25 -2.38 2.87
CA LEU A 40 9.29 -1.51 3.41
C LEU A 40 9.52 -0.32 2.48
N VAL A 41 9.68 0.85 3.07
CA VAL A 41 10.37 1.98 2.43
C VAL A 41 11.46 2.44 3.37
N SER A 42 12.66 2.63 2.84
CA SER A 42 13.83 3.01 3.63
C SER A 42 14.74 3.92 2.83
N GLY A 43 15.47 4.81 3.51
CA GLY A 43 16.53 5.56 2.85
C GLY A 43 17.43 6.30 3.82
N SER A 44 18.48 6.91 3.28
CA SER A 44 19.42 7.75 4.03
C SER A 44 19.61 9.09 3.34
N SER A 45 19.96 10.11 4.12
CA SER A 45 20.31 11.43 3.57
C SER A 45 21.69 11.49 2.92
N GLN A 46 22.57 10.51 3.20
CA GLN A 46 23.94 10.48 2.71
C GLN A 46 24.25 9.15 2.03
N PRO A 47 25.00 9.18 0.89
CA PRO A 47 25.62 7.99 0.35
C PRO A 47 26.74 7.52 1.26
N VAL A 48 26.97 6.21 1.28
CA VAL A 48 28.13 5.61 1.94
C VAL A 48 29.12 5.20 0.85
N GLU A 49 30.41 5.32 1.13
CA GLU A 49 31.49 4.90 0.22
C GLU A 49 31.37 3.39 -0.13
N GLU A 50 31.98 2.97 -1.24
CA GLU A 50 32.02 1.56 -1.70
C GLU A 50 30.69 0.91 -2.14
N ALA A 51 29.72 1.69 -2.63
CA ALA A 51 28.43 1.20 -3.13
C ALA A 51 27.56 0.47 -2.09
N GLN A 52 27.84 0.66 -0.80
CA GLN A 52 27.00 0.13 0.28
C GLN A 52 25.72 0.97 0.42
N GLN A 53 24.61 0.46 -0.10
CA GLN A 53 23.31 1.13 0.00
C GLN A 53 22.69 0.91 1.38
N VAL A 54 22.67 1.95 2.21
CA VAL A 54 22.09 1.93 3.57
C VAL A 54 20.65 1.39 3.56
N GLY A 55 19.81 1.85 2.62
CA GLY A 55 18.44 1.37 2.48
C GLY A 55 18.36 -0.13 2.19
N SER A 56 19.26 -0.67 1.36
CA SER A 56 19.32 -2.11 1.05
C SER A 56 19.73 -2.91 2.29
N ILE A 57 20.72 -2.44 3.06
CA ILE A 57 21.12 -3.07 4.33
C ILE A 57 19.95 -3.09 5.32
N ILE A 58 19.22 -1.98 5.47
CA ILE A 58 18.04 -1.90 6.34
C ILE A 58 16.99 -2.92 5.91
N ASN A 59 16.67 -2.97 4.61
CA ASN A 59 15.68 -3.90 4.07
C ASN A 59 16.07 -5.36 4.29
N GLU A 60 17.35 -5.71 4.08
CA GLU A 60 17.86 -7.07 4.31
C GLU A 60 17.78 -7.48 5.77
N ARG A 61 18.12 -6.58 6.70
CA ARG A 61 18.08 -6.88 8.14
C ARG A 61 16.66 -7.04 8.66
N ILE A 62 15.72 -6.21 8.21
CA ILE A 62 14.31 -6.35 8.56
C ILE A 62 13.73 -7.64 7.96
N ARG A 63 14.04 -7.94 6.69
CA ARG A 63 13.64 -9.20 6.06
C ARG A 63 14.15 -10.41 6.83
N TYR A 64 15.45 -10.44 7.10
CA TYR A 64 16.08 -11.53 7.86
C TYR A 64 15.38 -11.74 9.21
N TYR A 65 15.10 -10.67 9.96
CA TYR A 65 14.40 -10.79 11.23
C TYR A 65 13.00 -11.41 11.06
N LEU A 66 12.18 -10.88 10.16
CA LEU A 66 10.78 -11.31 9.99
C LEU A 66 10.63 -12.68 9.33
N GLU A 67 11.65 -13.17 8.61
CA GLU A 67 11.68 -14.53 8.05
C GLU A 67 12.03 -15.59 9.09
N ASN A 68 12.83 -15.24 10.12
CA ASN A 68 13.33 -16.18 11.12
C ASN A 68 12.56 -16.14 12.45
N GLU A 69 12.01 -14.98 12.83
CA GLU A 69 11.29 -14.79 14.09
C GLU A 69 9.78 -14.73 13.85
N VAL A 70 9.05 -15.72 14.37
CA VAL A 70 7.58 -15.76 14.28
C VAL A 70 6.98 -15.28 15.59
N LEU A 71 6.25 -14.17 15.53
CA LEU A 71 5.66 -13.55 16.71
C LEU A 71 4.13 -13.66 16.69
N ALA A 72 3.57 -13.87 17.89
CA ALA A 72 2.12 -13.95 18.05
C ALA A 72 1.46 -12.59 17.84
N ASP A 73 2.05 -11.52 18.38
CA ASP A 73 1.58 -10.15 18.16
C ASP A 73 2.28 -9.50 16.94
N PRO A 74 1.56 -9.19 15.86
CA PRO A 74 2.12 -8.51 14.69
C PRO A 74 2.69 -7.12 15.00
N LYS A 75 2.16 -6.46 16.04
CA LYS A 75 2.67 -5.16 16.51
C LYS A 75 4.09 -5.30 17.06
N GLU A 76 4.33 -6.33 17.86
CA GLU A 76 5.67 -6.66 18.36
C GLU A 76 6.61 -7.06 17.22
N ALA A 77 6.11 -7.78 16.20
CA ALA A 77 6.92 -8.16 15.04
C ALA A 77 7.52 -6.96 14.31
N VAL A 78 6.70 -5.97 13.96
CA VAL A 78 7.19 -4.76 13.28
C VAL A 78 8.08 -3.90 14.19
N ARG A 79 7.77 -3.83 15.51
CA ARG A 79 8.58 -3.10 16.49
C ARG A 79 9.98 -3.71 16.61
N ASN A 80 10.04 -5.02 16.89
CA ASN A 80 11.29 -5.71 17.16
C ASN A 80 12.18 -5.79 15.92
N ALA A 81 11.59 -5.88 14.72
CA ALA A 81 12.34 -5.81 13.47
C ALA A 81 13.08 -4.48 13.30
N LEU A 82 12.44 -3.36 13.66
CA LEU A 82 13.08 -2.04 13.61
C LEU A 82 14.14 -1.88 14.71
N VAL A 83 13.88 -2.38 15.93
CA VAL A 83 14.89 -2.40 17.00
C VAL A 83 16.13 -3.21 16.60
N TYR A 84 15.93 -4.37 15.98
CA TYR A 84 17.00 -5.22 15.46
C TYR A 84 17.81 -4.51 14.37
N ALA A 85 17.13 -3.90 13.39
CA ALA A 85 17.79 -3.14 12.33
C ALA A 85 18.56 -1.93 12.89
N ASN A 86 18.00 -1.20 13.86
CA ASN A 86 18.66 -0.10 14.55
C ASN A 86 19.95 -0.54 15.23
N GLY A 87 19.89 -1.62 16.02
CA GLY A 87 21.07 -2.17 16.69
C GLY A 87 22.16 -2.59 15.70
N PHE A 88 21.78 -3.17 14.56
CA PHE A 88 22.72 -3.55 13.51
C PHE A 88 23.42 -2.33 12.89
N ILE A 89 22.67 -1.31 12.47
CA ILE A 89 23.23 -0.09 11.84
C ILE A 89 24.09 0.69 12.85
N PHE A 90 23.67 0.76 14.11
CA PHE A 90 24.47 1.38 15.19
C PHE A 90 25.82 0.66 15.37
N GLU A 91 25.81 -0.67 15.48
CA GLU A 91 27.04 -1.45 15.62
C GLU A 91 27.92 -1.38 14.38
N LYS A 92 27.32 -1.33 13.19
CA LYS A 92 28.06 -1.18 11.93
C LYS A 92 28.79 0.16 11.88
N ARG A 93 28.09 1.26 12.15
CA ARG A 93 28.69 2.61 12.27
C ARG A 93 29.82 2.67 13.29
N ARG A 94 29.69 1.95 14.41
CA ARG A 94 30.72 1.90 15.46
C ARG A 94 31.98 1.14 15.03
N LYS A 95 31.81 0.06 14.26
CA LYS A 95 32.91 -0.83 13.81
C LYS A 95 33.58 -0.35 12.53
N GLU A 96 32.84 0.31 11.66
CA GLU A 96 33.27 0.81 10.36
C GLU A 96 33.10 2.35 10.36
N PRO A 97 34.11 3.14 10.76
CA PRO A 97 33.99 4.60 10.84
C PRO A 97 33.64 5.28 9.50
N GLU A 98 33.94 4.61 8.39
CA GLU A 98 33.60 5.02 7.02
C GLU A 98 32.11 4.84 6.71
N PHE A 99 31.41 3.97 7.46
CA PHE A 99 29.98 3.77 7.36
C PHE A 99 29.24 4.90 8.09
N THR A 100 28.97 6.00 7.37
CA THR A 100 28.21 7.15 7.87
C THR A 100 26.81 7.19 7.26
N PRO A 101 25.80 6.53 7.86
CA PRO A 101 24.47 6.39 7.25
C PRO A 101 23.64 7.69 7.23
N GLY A 102 24.15 8.80 7.79
CA GLY A 102 23.41 10.05 7.92
C GLY A 102 22.08 9.89 8.66
N GLU A 103 21.05 10.56 8.15
CA GLU A 103 19.67 10.47 8.64
C GLU A 103 18.95 9.27 7.99
N ALA A 104 19.18 8.08 8.54
CA ALA A 104 18.54 6.85 8.06
C ALA A 104 17.10 6.71 8.56
N SER A 105 16.17 6.53 7.63
CA SER A 105 14.73 6.47 7.88
C SER A 105 14.14 5.17 7.34
N VAL A 106 13.13 4.63 8.02
CA VAL A 106 12.44 3.40 7.62
C VAL A 106 10.99 3.39 8.06
N LEU A 107 10.13 2.85 7.21
CA LEU A 107 8.74 2.52 7.51
C LEU A 107 8.51 1.07 7.12
N CYS A 108 8.13 0.25 8.12
CA CYS A 108 7.76 -1.14 7.94
C CYS A 108 6.26 -1.29 8.15
N LEU A 109 5.60 -1.94 7.19
CA LEU A 109 4.18 -2.25 7.23
C LEU A 109 4.00 -3.76 7.02
N LEU A 110 3.24 -4.39 7.92
CA LEU A 110 2.89 -5.80 7.90
C LEU A 110 1.38 -5.95 7.71
N VAL A 111 0.99 -6.72 6.70
CA VAL A 111 -0.39 -7.14 6.44
C VAL A 111 -0.57 -8.57 6.92
N ARG A 112 -1.45 -8.78 7.91
CA ARG A 112 -1.79 -10.09 8.48
C ARG A 112 -3.27 -10.10 8.85
N ASP A 113 -3.99 -11.16 8.48
CA ASP A 113 -5.42 -11.33 8.80
C ASP A 113 -6.29 -10.12 8.40
N GLU A 114 -6.05 -9.59 7.19
CA GLU A 114 -6.72 -8.40 6.62
C GLU A 114 -6.55 -7.11 7.44
N LYS A 115 -5.60 -7.10 8.38
CA LYS A 115 -5.21 -5.95 9.20
C LYS A 115 -3.81 -5.50 8.85
N VAL A 116 -3.58 -4.21 9.07
CA VAL A 116 -2.33 -3.53 8.78
C VAL A 116 -1.70 -3.05 10.08
N TYR A 117 -0.45 -3.45 10.30
CA TYR A 117 0.39 -3.05 11.41
C TYR A 117 1.60 -2.32 10.84
N TYR A 118 2.04 -1.24 11.48
CA TYR A 118 3.18 -0.49 10.98
C TYR A 118 4.02 0.09 12.11
N ALA A 119 5.32 0.21 11.84
CA ALA A 119 6.29 0.86 12.69
C ALA A 119 7.24 1.69 11.84
N TRP A 120 7.75 2.79 12.41
CA TRP A 120 8.64 3.69 11.68
C TRP A 120 9.68 4.38 12.55
N MET A 121 10.73 4.84 11.88
CA MET A 121 11.77 5.73 12.39
C MET A 121 12.17 6.71 11.28
N GLY A 122 12.48 7.94 11.66
CA GLY A 122 12.95 9.00 10.76
C GLY A 122 11.85 9.68 9.94
N ASP A 123 12.27 10.28 8.81
CA ASP A 123 11.43 11.07 7.92
C ASP A 123 10.72 10.18 6.89
N VAL A 124 9.57 9.67 7.29
CA VAL A 124 8.70 8.83 6.47
C VAL A 124 7.27 9.33 6.44
N SER A 125 6.60 9.07 5.33
CA SER A 125 5.20 9.44 5.11
C SER A 125 4.35 8.20 4.89
N LEU A 126 3.35 8.01 5.75
CA LEU A 126 2.28 7.04 5.57
C LEU A 126 0.94 7.77 5.48
N TYR A 127 0.26 7.62 4.34
CA TYR A 127 -1.05 8.22 4.08
C TYR A 127 -2.09 7.16 3.77
N LEU A 128 -3.27 7.28 4.38
CA LEU A 128 -4.48 6.53 4.01
C LEU A 128 -5.37 7.41 3.13
N TYR A 129 -5.71 6.91 1.96
CA TYR A 129 -6.71 7.49 1.08
C TYR A 129 -7.98 6.65 1.10
N THR A 130 -9.12 7.32 1.34
CA THR A 130 -10.43 6.69 1.56
C THR A 130 -11.41 6.89 0.39
N GLY A 131 -10.89 7.18 -0.81
CA GLY A 131 -11.69 7.59 -1.96
C GLY A 131 -12.13 9.07 -1.94
N LYS A 132 -12.10 9.73 -0.77
CA LYS A 132 -12.49 11.15 -0.63
C LYS A 132 -11.41 12.03 -0.02
N ARG A 133 -10.72 11.54 1.00
CA ARG A 133 -9.76 12.32 1.80
C ARG A 133 -8.49 11.55 2.05
N ARG A 134 -7.40 12.30 2.28
CA ARG A 134 -6.11 11.79 2.74
C ARG A 134 -6.04 11.94 4.26
N PHE A 135 -5.71 10.86 4.96
CA PHE A 135 -5.39 10.85 6.36
C PHE A 135 -3.91 10.55 6.54
N THR A 136 -3.22 11.38 7.31
CA THR A 136 -1.83 11.15 7.67
C THR A 136 -1.76 10.20 8.87
N LEU A 137 -0.98 9.12 8.76
CA LEU A 137 -0.89 8.07 9.78
C LEU A 137 0.44 8.09 10.54
N THR A 138 1.51 8.54 9.88
CA THR A 138 2.79 8.84 10.55
C THR A 138 2.84 10.34 10.85
N TRP A 139 3.37 10.71 12.00
CA TRP A 139 3.70 12.11 12.28
C TRP A 139 5.22 12.27 12.23
N PRO A 140 5.73 13.43 11.77
CA PRO A 140 7.12 13.76 12.04
C PRO A 140 7.29 13.72 13.56
N LEU A 141 8.24 12.93 14.07
CA LEU A 141 8.46 12.85 15.52
C LEU A 141 8.83 14.22 16.15
N GLU A 142 9.09 15.24 15.34
CA GLU A 142 9.26 16.63 15.76
C GLU A 142 8.06 17.19 16.55
N THR A 143 6.81 16.79 16.27
CA THR A 143 5.64 17.29 17.04
C THR A 143 5.45 16.62 18.41
N ALA A 144 6.17 15.53 18.69
CA ALA A 144 6.26 15.01 20.07
C ALA A 144 7.30 15.77 20.91
N ALA A 145 8.13 16.60 20.27
CA ALA A 145 9.22 17.36 20.85
C ALA A 145 9.00 18.88 20.70
N GLU A 146 7.76 19.35 20.80
CA GLU A 146 7.46 20.79 20.92
C GLU A 146 7.89 21.31 22.30
N HIS A 147 9.19 21.54 22.45
CA HIS A 147 9.83 22.56 23.29
C HIS A 147 11.35 22.35 23.21
N ASP A 148 12.06 23.20 22.45
CA ASP A 148 13.52 23.36 22.50
C ASP A 148 14.34 22.06 22.57
N ALA A 149 13.94 21.04 21.81
CA ALA A 149 14.64 19.77 21.76
C ALA A 149 15.99 19.95 21.06
N GLU A 150 17.06 19.89 21.86
CA GLU A 150 18.45 19.93 21.43
C GLU A 150 18.72 18.90 20.30
N SER A 151 19.76 19.14 19.50
CA SER A 151 20.11 18.32 18.31
C SER A 151 20.16 16.80 18.56
N GLU A 152 20.38 16.38 19.81
CA GLU A 152 20.39 14.97 20.23
C GLU A 152 19.01 14.32 20.17
N GLN A 153 17.94 15.00 20.59
CA GLN A 153 16.58 14.44 20.54
C GLN A 153 16.10 14.23 19.09
N LYS A 154 16.55 15.09 18.16
CA LYS A 154 16.30 14.91 16.72
C LYS A 154 17.08 13.72 16.14
N GLN A 155 18.29 13.46 16.63
CA GLN A 155 19.07 12.29 16.21
C GLN A 155 18.48 10.97 16.69
N MET A 156 17.85 10.91 17.87
CA MET A 156 17.14 9.72 18.38
C MET A 156 16.02 9.20 17.46
N LEU A 157 15.56 10.04 16.52
CA LEU A 157 14.51 9.70 15.58
C LEU A 157 14.99 8.81 14.43
N PHE A 158 16.30 8.82 14.16
CA PHE A 158 16.89 8.15 13.01
C PHE A 158 17.56 6.84 13.39
N LEU A 159 17.56 5.91 12.44
CA LEU A 159 18.03 4.57 12.64
C LEU A 159 19.57 4.54 12.72
N GLY A 160 20.11 3.87 13.74
CA GLY A 160 21.54 3.75 13.98
C GLY A 160 22.21 4.97 14.65
N ALA A 161 21.44 6.00 15.01
CA ALA A 161 21.95 7.15 15.75
C ALA A 161 22.31 6.79 17.20
N HIS A 162 21.45 5.99 17.85
CA HIS A 162 21.63 5.52 19.22
C HIS A 162 21.36 4.02 19.32
N GLN A 163 22.04 3.34 20.24
CA GLN A 163 21.88 1.90 20.46
C GLN A 163 20.45 1.54 20.88
N LEU A 164 19.85 2.34 21.75
CA LEU A 164 18.55 2.10 22.39
C LEU A 164 17.49 3.08 21.88
N ALA A 165 17.34 3.19 20.56
CA ALA A 165 16.25 3.97 19.98
C ALA A 165 14.96 3.13 19.90
N GLU A 166 13.84 3.70 20.34
CA GLU A 166 12.54 3.06 20.24
C GLU A 166 11.80 3.52 18.98
N PRO A 167 11.37 2.59 18.10
CA PRO A 167 10.58 2.95 16.94
C PRO A 167 9.16 3.37 17.35
N ALA A 168 8.57 4.29 16.59
CA ALA A 168 7.14 4.56 16.71
C ALA A 168 6.35 3.40 16.08
N VAL A 169 5.22 3.04 16.69
CA VAL A 169 4.40 1.90 16.28
C VAL A 169 2.94 2.31 16.30
N CYS A 170 2.13 1.75 15.38
CA CYS A 170 0.69 1.97 15.40
C CYS A 170 0.08 1.47 16.72
N ASP A 171 -0.73 2.31 17.37
CA ASP A 171 -1.40 1.92 18.61
C ASP A 171 -2.44 0.83 18.39
N LYS A 172 -3.24 1.02 17.33
CA LYS A 172 -4.30 0.12 16.90
C LYS A 172 -4.05 -0.29 15.45
N ALA A 173 -4.32 -1.55 15.14
CA ALA A 173 -4.23 -2.05 13.78
C ALA A 173 -5.16 -1.24 12.85
N LEU A 174 -4.66 -0.92 11.66
CA LEU A 174 -5.45 -0.35 10.60
C LEU A 174 -6.26 -1.46 9.94
N VAL A 175 -7.58 -1.27 9.88
CA VAL A 175 -8.52 -2.15 9.18
C VAL A 175 -8.95 -1.42 7.92
N PRO A 176 -8.39 -1.76 6.75
CA PRO A 176 -8.78 -1.16 5.49
C PRO A 176 -10.14 -1.72 5.05
N VAL A 177 -10.84 -1.00 4.19
CA VAL A 177 -11.99 -1.55 3.44
C VAL A 177 -11.76 -1.40 1.94
N ASP A 178 -12.67 -1.94 1.14
CA ASP A 178 -12.56 -1.87 -0.32
C ASP A 178 -12.35 -0.44 -0.84
N ASN A 179 -11.43 -0.33 -1.80
CA ASN A 179 -10.98 0.91 -2.44
C ASN A 179 -10.14 1.84 -1.56
N ASP A 180 -9.81 1.43 -0.32
CA ASP A 180 -8.80 2.15 0.44
C ASP A 180 -7.42 1.98 -0.21
N MET A 181 -6.61 3.03 -0.13
CA MET A 181 -5.23 2.99 -0.60
C MET A 181 -4.28 3.49 0.49
N LEU A 182 -3.21 2.75 0.73
CA LEU A 182 -2.09 3.18 1.57
C LEU A 182 -0.93 3.62 0.69
N PHE A 183 -0.47 4.84 0.93
CA PHE A 183 0.71 5.40 0.30
C PHE A 183 1.82 5.48 1.34
N MET A 184 2.96 4.86 1.04
CA MET A 184 4.15 4.81 1.87
C MET A 184 5.28 5.49 1.14
N ALA A 185 6.04 6.35 1.80
CA ALA A 185 7.18 6.98 1.16
C ALA A 185 8.26 7.42 2.15
N THR A 186 9.46 7.61 1.60
CA THR A 186 10.63 8.18 2.29
C THR A 186 11.10 9.44 1.56
N GLY A 187 11.68 10.36 2.33
CA GLY A 187 12.15 11.66 1.86
C GLY A 187 11.17 12.78 2.20
N SER A 188 11.67 13.99 2.42
CA SER A 188 10.85 15.09 2.96
C SER A 188 9.86 15.68 1.95
N GLY A 189 10.10 15.47 0.65
CA GLY A 189 9.30 16.06 -0.42
C GLY A 189 7.83 15.63 -0.44
N TRP A 190 7.46 14.57 0.29
CA TRP A 190 6.06 14.10 0.36
C TRP A 190 5.19 15.00 1.24
N GLN A 191 5.78 15.70 2.20
CA GLN A 191 5.05 16.56 3.12
C GLN A 191 4.53 17.84 2.44
N SER A 192 5.22 18.32 1.41
CA SER A 192 4.82 19.50 0.62
C SER A 192 3.70 19.20 -0.38
N LEU A 193 3.40 17.92 -0.63
CA LEU A 193 2.39 17.52 -1.59
C LEU A 193 0.99 17.91 -1.12
N ARG A 194 0.38 18.85 -1.87
CA ARG A 194 -0.97 19.37 -1.61
C ARG A 194 -2.00 18.25 -1.66
N GLU A 195 -2.89 18.23 -0.66
CA GLU A 195 -3.94 17.21 -0.56
C GLU A 195 -4.79 17.10 -1.82
N LYS A 196 -5.18 18.23 -2.44
CA LYS A 196 -5.98 18.22 -3.68
C LYS A 196 -5.27 17.50 -4.83
N ALA A 197 -3.95 17.68 -4.97
CA ALA A 197 -3.17 17.02 -6.02
C ALA A 197 -3.04 15.52 -5.74
N PHE A 198 -2.73 15.16 -4.49
CA PHE A 198 -2.64 13.77 -4.05
C PHE A 198 -3.95 13.02 -4.24
N CYS A 199 -5.05 13.55 -3.70
CA CYS A 199 -6.38 12.95 -3.82
C CYS A 199 -6.85 12.91 -5.28
N GLY A 200 -6.52 13.91 -6.09
CA GLY A 200 -6.83 13.90 -7.53
C GLY A 200 -6.17 12.74 -8.26
N VAL A 201 -4.86 12.52 -8.05
CA VAL A 201 -4.15 11.40 -8.68
C VAL A 201 -4.66 10.04 -8.19
N LEU A 202 -5.00 9.92 -6.90
CA LEU A 202 -5.49 8.65 -6.35
C LEU A 202 -6.95 8.36 -6.72
N ALA A 203 -7.77 9.38 -6.99
CA ALA A 203 -9.16 9.23 -7.43
C ALA A 203 -9.29 8.73 -8.87
N ASP A 204 -8.31 9.03 -9.72
CA ASP A 204 -8.33 8.62 -11.13
C ASP A 204 -8.38 7.09 -11.30
N SER A 205 -8.98 6.62 -12.39
CA SER A 205 -9.15 5.18 -12.70
C SER A 205 -7.88 4.49 -13.24
N MET A 206 -6.72 5.14 -13.18
CA MET A 206 -5.47 4.59 -13.72
C MET A 206 -4.88 3.47 -12.82
N PRO A 207 -4.02 2.59 -13.36
CA PRO A 207 -3.34 1.57 -12.56
C PRO A 207 -2.48 2.15 -11.43
N SER A 208 -2.33 1.40 -10.33
CA SER A 208 -1.54 1.82 -9.16
C SER A 208 -0.12 2.29 -9.51
N HIS A 209 0.57 1.60 -10.43
CA HIS A 209 1.89 2.03 -10.89
C HIS A 209 1.90 3.43 -11.53
N THR A 210 0.92 3.72 -12.40
CA THR A 210 0.79 5.04 -13.04
C THR A 210 0.46 6.12 -12.01
N LYS A 211 -0.34 5.81 -10.98
CA LYS A 211 -0.60 6.72 -9.86
C LYS A 211 0.69 7.08 -9.13
N VAL A 212 1.50 6.09 -8.74
CA VAL A 212 2.78 6.32 -8.08
C VAL A 212 3.73 7.12 -8.97
N GLN A 213 3.80 6.80 -10.25
CA GLN A 213 4.64 7.53 -11.21
C GLN A 213 4.24 9.01 -11.31
N ARG A 214 2.95 9.32 -11.36
CA ARG A 214 2.48 10.72 -11.35
C ARG A 214 2.82 11.42 -10.04
N LEU A 215 2.65 10.76 -8.89
CA LEU A 215 2.99 11.34 -7.59
C LEU A 215 4.49 11.62 -7.45
N VAL A 216 5.34 10.66 -7.81
CA VAL A 216 6.80 10.84 -7.83
C VAL A 216 7.16 11.99 -8.76
N LYS A 217 6.61 12.03 -9.98
CA LYS A 217 6.86 13.11 -10.94
C LYS A 217 6.56 14.50 -10.36
N ILE A 218 5.41 14.66 -9.69
CA ILE A 218 5.03 15.94 -9.05
C ILE A 218 6.05 16.37 -8.00
N VAL A 219 6.54 15.42 -7.18
CA VAL A 219 7.51 15.72 -6.12
C VAL A 219 8.89 16.00 -6.72
N THR A 220 9.34 15.22 -7.70
CA THR A 220 10.63 15.43 -8.36
C THR A 220 10.65 16.69 -9.22
N GLU A 221 9.51 17.15 -9.76
CA GLU A 221 9.44 18.45 -10.45
C GLU A 221 9.62 19.63 -9.48
N GLN A 222 9.26 19.46 -8.21
CA GLN A 222 9.48 20.46 -7.17
C GLN A 222 10.90 20.41 -6.60
N GLU A 223 11.46 19.20 -6.47
CA GLU A 223 12.78 18.93 -5.91
C GLU A 223 13.53 17.88 -6.75
N PRO A 224 14.16 18.27 -7.90
CA PRO A 224 14.73 17.33 -8.87
C PRO A 224 15.85 16.44 -8.33
N ASP A 225 16.72 17.02 -7.51
CA ASP A 225 17.93 16.35 -7.01
C ASP A 225 17.67 15.52 -5.75
N ARG A 226 16.42 15.47 -5.27
CA ARG A 226 16.11 14.79 -4.02
C ARG A 226 15.74 13.33 -4.26
N PRO A 227 16.47 12.38 -3.65
CA PRO A 227 16.12 10.98 -3.77
C PRO A 227 14.82 10.69 -3.04
N VAL A 228 13.94 9.93 -3.70
CA VAL A 228 12.64 9.54 -3.14
C VAL A 228 12.35 8.09 -3.49
N ALA A 229 11.68 7.40 -2.56
CA ALA A 229 11.07 6.10 -2.81
C ALA A 229 9.66 6.10 -2.25
N ALA A 230 8.74 5.50 -3.01
CA ALA A 230 7.34 5.41 -2.66
C ALA A 230 6.74 4.06 -3.07
N GLN A 231 5.76 3.59 -2.30
CA GLN A 231 4.90 2.48 -2.61
C GLN A 231 3.43 2.88 -2.40
N LEU A 232 2.56 2.37 -3.27
CA LEU A 232 1.12 2.46 -3.13
C LEU A 232 0.54 1.06 -3.05
N ILE A 233 -0.32 0.84 -2.06
CA ILE A 233 -1.04 -0.40 -1.80
C ILE A 233 -2.52 -0.08 -1.95
N ALA A 234 -3.23 -0.75 -2.86
CA ALA A 234 -4.65 -0.59 -3.06
C ALA A 234 -5.39 -1.86 -2.60
N PHE A 235 -6.34 -1.70 -1.68
CA PHE A 235 -7.10 -2.81 -1.09
C PHE A 235 -8.40 -3.08 -1.85
N TYR A 236 -8.72 -4.36 -2.01
CA TYR A 236 -9.93 -4.84 -2.67
C TYR A 236 -10.31 -6.24 -2.18
N ASN A 237 -11.54 -6.67 -2.42
CA ASN A 237 -12.05 -7.98 -2.01
C ASN A 237 -11.93 -8.22 -0.49
N LEU A 238 -12.11 -7.19 0.33
CA LEU A 238 -12.09 -7.29 1.78
C LEU A 238 -13.49 -7.60 2.31
N ALA A 239 -13.58 -8.51 3.29
CA ALA A 239 -14.86 -8.89 3.88
C ALA A 239 -15.42 -7.84 4.85
N GLN A 240 -14.57 -6.96 5.34
CA GLN A 240 -14.89 -5.95 6.34
C GLN A 240 -15.46 -4.67 5.73
N ASN A 241 -16.52 -4.14 6.36
CA ASN A 241 -17.23 -2.92 5.92
C ASN A 241 -16.88 -1.69 6.76
N GLU A 242 -16.22 -1.88 7.91
CA GLU A 242 -15.88 -0.81 8.83
C GLU A 242 -14.38 -0.55 8.85
N ARG A 243 -14.01 0.72 8.64
CA ARG A 243 -12.63 1.19 8.77
C ARG A 243 -12.29 1.41 10.24
N SER A 244 -11.08 1.04 10.62
CA SER A 244 -10.50 1.41 11.91
C SER A 244 -9.07 1.89 11.70
N PHE A 245 -8.75 3.11 12.11
CA PHE A 245 -7.38 3.63 12.11
C PHE A 245 -7.25 4.75 13.13
N VAL A 246 -6.02 5.05 13.52
CA VAL A 246 -5.69 6.22 14.34
C VAL A 246 -4.99 7.21 13.43
N ALA A 247 -5.62 8.36 13.19
CA ALA A 247 -4.96 9.44 12.46
C ALA A 247 -3.78 9.95 13.28
N GLY A 248 -2.66 10.21 12.62
CA GLY A 248 -1.52 10.86 13.25
C GLY A 248 -1.90 12.24 13.77
N LYS A 249 -1.22 12.70 14.83
CA LYS A 249 -1.34 14.07 15.32
C LYS A 249 -0.79 15.01 14.25
N SER A 250 -1.63 15.49 13.34
CA SER A 250 -1.22 16.57 12.44
C SER A 250 -0.94 17.80 13.28
N ALA A 251 0.22 18.44 13.10
CA ALA A 251 0.42 19.80 13.59
C ALA A 251 -0.79 20.65 13.15
N PRO A 252 -1.39 21.45 14.02
CA PRO A 252 -2.52 22.29 13.64
C PRO A 252 -2.07 23.16 12.48
N VAL A 253 -2.67 22.95 11.31
CA VAL A 253 -2.51 23.85 10.18
C VAL A 253 -3.03 25.19 10.68
N LYS A 254 -2.12 26.13 11.00
CA LYS A 254 -2.49 27.47 11.45
C LYS A 254 -3.50 28.01 10.46
N SER A 255 -4.74 28.07 10.89
CA SER A 255 -5.86 28.36 10.02
C SER A 255 -5.63 29.76 9.44
N VAL A 256 -6.22 30.05 8.28
CA VAL A 256 -6.19 31.40 7.70
C VAL A 256 -6.68 32.45 8.72
N ILE A 257 -7.52 32.03 9.67
CA ILE A 257 -8.00 32.82 10.82
C ILE A 257 -6.85 33.20 11.77
N GLU A 258 -5.90 32.31 12.07
CA GLU A 258 -4.73 32.64 12.90
C GLU A 258 -3.74 33.56 12.19
N LYS A 259 -3.57 33.43 10.87
CA LYS A 259 -2.78 34.40 10.07
C LYS A 259 -3.43 35.78 9.95
N ILE A 260 -4.76 35.82 10.03
CA ILE A 260 -5.53 37.08 10.10
C ILE A 260 -5.42 37.66 11.51
N GLN A 261 -5.52 36.85 12.57
CA GLN A 261 -5.36 37.29 13.96
C GLN A 261 -3.94 37.82 14.23
N SER A 262 -2.89 37.18 13.73
CA SER A 262 -1.51 37.67 13.90
C SER A 262 -1.24 38.99 13.17
N LYS A 263 -2.03 39.33 12.14
CA LYS A 263 -1.99 40.64 11.47
C LYS A 263 -2.87 41.70 12.15
N ILE A 264 -3.81 41.29 13.00
CA ILE A 264 -4.65 42.19 13.81
C ILE A 264 -3.94 42.57 15.13
N GLU A 265 -2.96 41.79 15.57
CA GLU A 265 -2.15 42.10 16.77
C GLU A 265 -1.14 43.24 16.60
N ASP A 266 -0.98 43.81 15.39
CA ASP A 266 -0.34 45.11 15.21
C ASP A 266 -1.25 46.22 15.76
N LYS A 267 -1.16 46.42 17.07
CA LYS A 267 -1.98 47.36 17.86
C LYS A 267 -1.96 48.79 17.26
N PRO A 268 -3.11 49.39 16.95
CA PRO A 268 -3.17 50.83 16.76
C PRO A 268 -2.89 51.55 18.09
N LYS A 269 -1.88 52.42 18.10
CA LYS A 269 -1.33 53.11 19.29
C LYS A 269 -2.24 54.16 19.93
N SER A 270 -3.41 54.49 19.37
CA SER A 270 -4.29 55.53 19.93
C SER A 270 -5.52 54.96 20.64
N THR A 271 -5.68 55.34 21.90
CA THR A 271 -6.78 54.95 22.80
C THR A 271 -8.16 55.31 22.26
N LEU A 272 -8.25 56.37 21.44
CA LEU A 272 -9.48 56.81 20.77
C LEU A 272 -9.96 55.85 19.67
N VAL A 273 -9.03 55.24 18.92
CA VAL A 273 -9.40 54.27 17.88
C VAL A 273 -9.92 52.97 18.52
N LYS A 274 -9.35 52.59 19.67
CA LYS A 274 -9.85 51.46 20.47
C LYS A 274 -11.28 51.68 20.97
N SER A 275 -11.60 52.85 21.54
CA SER A 275 -12.95 53.12 22.03
C SER A 275 -13.97 53.19 20.88
N LEU A 276 -13.58 53.74 19.72
CA LEU A 276 -14.42 53.79 18.53
C LEU A 276 -14.72 52.39 17.99
N LEU A 277 -13.71 51.51 17.89
CA LEU A 277 -13.89 50.13 17.40
C LEU A 277 -14.76 49.29 18.34
N ILE A 278 -14.62 49.48 19.66
CA ILE A 278 -15.47 48.83 20.65
C ILE A 278 -16.93 49.31 20.50
N ALA A 279 -17.15 50.61 20.33
CA ALA A 279 -18.49 51.16 20.12
C ALA A 279 -19.15 50.61 18.83
N ILE A 280 -18.39 50.54 17.73
CA ILE A 280 -18.88 49.95 16.47
C ILE A 280 -19.19 48.46 16.65
N GLY A 281 -18.34 47.71 17.35
CA GLY A 281 -18.58 46.29 17.65
C GLY A 281 -19.87 46.06 18.44
N ILE A 282 -20.14 46.91 19.44
CA ILE A 282 -21.39 46.84 20.22
C ILE A 282 -22.61 47.17 19.35
N ILE A 283 -22.50 48.14 18.44
CA ILE A 283 -23.59 48.49 17.51
C ILE A 283 -23.88 47.33 16.54
N ILE A 284 -22.85 46.68 16.00
CA ILE A 284 -23.01 45.52 15.10
C ILE A 284 -23.65 44.34 15.85
N LEU A 285 -23.19 44.05 17.08
CA LEU A 285 -23.78 43.00 17.92
C LEU A 285 -25.25 43.29 18.26
N GLY A 286 -25.58 44.53 18.60
CA GLY A 286 -26.96 44.95 18.83
C GLY A 286 -27.83 44.81 17.59
N TYR A 287 -27.29 45.15 16.41
CA TYR A 287 -27.98 44.98 15.14
C TYR A 287 -28.19 43.49 14.78
N MET A 288 -27.18 42.64 14.93
CA MET A 288 -27.32 41.20 14.71
C MET A 288 -28.32 40.56 15.67
N PHE A 289 -28.35 41.00 16.93
CA PHE A 289 -29.31 40.51 17.91
C PHE A 289 -30.74 40.94 17.55
N TRP A 290 -30.92 42.17 17.09
CA TRP A 290 -32.21 42.62 16.54
C TRP A 290 -32.61 41.77 15.32
N ASP A 291 -31.72 41.62 14.33
CA ASP A 291 -32.04 40.96 13.06
C ASP A 291 -32.39 39.47 13.26
N ILE A 292 -31.61 38.75 14.07
CA ILE A 292 -31.78 37.31 14.31
C ILE A 292 -32.99 37.01 15.20
N PHE A 293 -33.28 37.83 16.21
CA PHE A 293 -34.31 37.49 17.21
C PHE A 293 -35.64 38.24 17.03
N LEU A 294 -35.64 39.44 16.46
CA LEU A 294 -36.83 40.29 16.36
C LEU A 294 -37.38 40.40 14.94
N ASN A 295 -36.54 40.32 13.89
CA ASN A 295 -36.97 40.67 12.52
C ASN A 295 -37.13 39.46 11.57
N ASN A 296 -36.46 38.33 11.81
CA ASN A 296 -36.70 37.10 11.05
C ASN A 296 -36.29 35.83 11.82
N PRO A 297 -37.15 35.27 12.69
CA PRO A 297 -36.91 33.97 13.29
C PRO A 297 -37.13 32.88 12.23
N GLN A 298 -36.12 32.62 11.39
CA GLN A 298 -36.18 31.45 10.52
C GLN A 298 -36.10 30.19 11.39
N ARG A 299 -37.15 29.38 11.32
CA ARG A 299 -37.17 28.07 11.96
C ARG A 299 -36.10 27.20 11.29
N PRO A 300 -35.34 26.40 12.06
CA PRO A 300 -34.45 25.40 11.50
C PRO A 300 -35.28 24.45 10.62
N VAL A 301 -35.01 24.46 9.32
CA VAL A 301 -35.56 23.49 8.38
C VAL A 301 -34.79 22.20 8.61
N ASN A 302 -35.45 21.22 9.23
CA ASN A 302 -34.97 19.85 9.19
C ASN A 302 -35.07 19.36 7.75
N VAL A 303 -33.92 19.17 7.10
CA VAL A 303 -33.86 18.44 5.83
C VAL A 303 -33.95 16.97 6.18
N GLU A 304 -35.17 16.42 6.16
CA GLU A 304 -35.35 14.99 6.00
C GLU A 304 -34.77 14.60 4.64
N ILE A 305 -33.80 13.69 4.65
CA ILE A 305 -33.35 13.02 3.44
C ILE A 305 -34.54 12.22 2.94
N SER A 306 -35.19 12.73 1.88
CA SER A 306 -36.28 12.04 1.21
C SER A 306 -35.78 10.67 0.74
N ARG A 307 -36.38 9.61 1.29
CA ARG A 307 -36.08 8.20 0.97
C ARG A 307 -36.43 7.81 -0.48
N THR A 308 -36.96 8.73 -1.28
CA THR A 308 -37.34 8.50 -2.68
C THR A 308 -36.18 8.55 -3.67
N ALA A 309 -34.96 8.91 -3.26
CA ALA A 309 -33.78 8.87 -4.15
C ALA A 309 -33.00 7.55 -4.10
N VAL A 310 -33.45 6.55 -3.33
CA VAL A 310 -32.82 5.21 -3.27
C VAL A 310 -33.63 4.16 -4.06
N GLU A 311 -34.88 4.43 -4.43
CA GLU A 311 -35.71 3.49 -5.23
C GLU A 311 -35.75 3.81 -6.74
N GLU A 312 -35.31 4.99 -7.20
CA GLU A 312 -35.18 5.31 -8.64
C GLU A 312 -33.81 4.93 -9.25
N ALA A 313 -32.84 4.52 -8.44
CA ALA A 313 -31.57 3.96 -8.93
C ALA A 313 -31.61 2.42 -9.04
N ASP A 314 -32.66 1.78 -8.52
CA ASP A 314 -32.87 0.32 -8.54
C ASP A 314 -34.01 -0.10 -9.49
N SER A 315 -34.62 0.85 -10.21
CA SER A 315 -35.75 0.60 -11.13
C SER A 315 -35.47 0.94 -12.61
N LEU A 316 -34.24 1.31 -12.97
CA LEU A 316 -33.85 1.61 -14.36
C LEU A 316 -32.49 0.98 -14.75
N ALA A 317 -32.40 -0.35 -14.64
CA ALA A 317 -31.54 -1.18 -15.49
C ALA A 317 -31.93 -2.67 -15.39
N LEU A 318 -33.23 -2.95 -15.57
CA LEU A 318 -33.70 -4.30 -15.88
C LEU A 318 -34.59 -4.21 -17.13
N ASP A 319 -34.04 -3.59 -18.17
CA ASP A 319 -34.45 -3.90 -19.54
C ASP A 319 -33.89 -5.29 -19.85
N THR A 320 -34.80 -6.26 -19.73
CA THR A 320 -34.96 -7.44 -20.58
C THR A 320 -33.96 -7.50 -21.74
N ILE A 321 -32.75 -7.98 -21.48
CA ILE A 321 -31.96 -8.65 -22.50
C ILE A 321 -32.66 -10.00 -22.65
N GLU A 322 -33.53 -10.09 -23.65
CA GLU A 322 -33.87 -11.38 -24.24
C GLU A 322 -32.55 -12.12 -24.42
N ALA A 323 -32.40 -13.22 -23.68
CA ALA A 323 -31.33 -14.16 -23.86
C ALA A 323 -31.35 -14.57 -25.33
N ALA A 324 -30.46 -13.95 -26.11
CA ALA A 324 -30.09 -14.48 -27.40
C ALA A 324 -29.76 -15.95 -27.13
N PRO A 325 -30.36 -16.90 -27.85
CA PRO A 325 -30.06 -18.30 -27.65
C PRO A 325 -28.56 -18.47 -27.86
N GLU A 326 -27.82 -18.60 -26.76
CA GLU A 326 -26.47 -19.11 -26.77
C GLU A 326 -26.60 -20.47 -27.43
N ARG A 327 -26.33 -20.49 -28.75
CA ARG A 327 -25.98 -21.71 -29.44
C ARG A 327 -24.87 -22.29 -28.60
N ALA A 328 -25.20 -23.35 -27.86
CA ALA A 328 -24.26 -24.22 -27.19
C ALA A 328 -23.31 -24.74 -28.27
N ALA A 329 -22.28 -23.94 -28.57
CA ALA A 329 -21.14 -24.37 -29.35
C ALA A 329 -20.58 -25.54 -28.55
N GLN A 330 -20.66 -26.73 -29.14
CA GLN A 330 -20.18 -27.96 -28.53
C GLN A 330 -18.80 -27.67 -27.92
N ALA A 331 -18.70 -27.81 -26.60
CA ALA A 331 -17.51 -27.42 -25.87
C ALA A 331 -16.34 -28.31 -26.32
N THR A 332 -15.53 -27.83 -27.27
CA THR A 332 -14.35 -28.57 -27.73
C THR A 332 -13.26 -28.41 -26.69
N LEU A 333 -12.85 -29.51 -26.08
CA LEU A 333 -11.75 -29.50 -25.13
C LEU A 333 -10.46 -29.05 -25.84
N PRO A 334 -9.70 -28.11 -25.26
CA PRO A 334 -8.46 -27.64 -25.85
C PRO A 334 -7.40 -28.77 -25.84
N ALA A 335 -6.62 -28.86 -26.90
CA ALA A 335 -5.53 -29.82 -27.01
C ALA A 335 -4.33 -29.39 -26.17
N ASP A 336 -3.57 -30.36 -25.66
CA ASP A 336 -2.38 -30.11 -24.85
C ASP A 336 -1.32 -29.31 -25.63
N VAL A 337 -0.51 -28.53 -24.91
CA VAL A 337 0.51 -27.64 -25.50
C VAL A 337 1.90 -28.09 -25.10
N GLU A 338 2.83 -28.18 -26.04
CA GLU A 338 4.23 -28.45 -25.75
C GLU A 338 4.97 -27.18 -25.29
N TYR A 339 5.85 -27.34 -24.31
CA TYR A 339 6.63 -26.25 -23.72
C TYR A 339 8.06 -26.69 -23.43
N VAL A 340 9.06 -26.00 -23.97
CA VAL A 340 10.47 -26.30 -23.69
C VAL A 340 10.95 -25.50 -22.47
N VAL A 341 11.40 -26.21 -21.43
CA VAL A 341 11.89 -25.61 -20.17
C VAL A 341 13.18 -24.85 -20.42
N ARG A 342 13.20 -23.55 -20.11
CA ARG A 342 14.36 -22.68 -20.27
C ARG A 342 15.16 -22.60 -18.98
N SER A 343 16.39 -22.09 -19.08
CA SER A 343 17.25 -21.92 -17.90
C SER A 343 16.62 -20.87 -16.98
N GLY A 344 16.49 -21.21 -15.69
CA GLY A 344 15.86 -20.35 -14.69
C GLY A 344 14.32 -20.40 -14.66
N ASP A 345 13.68 -21.25 -15.48
CA ASP A 345 12.24 -21.47 -15.33
C ASP A 345 11.92 -22.14 -13.98
N THR A 346 10.82 -21.69 -13.39
CA THR A 346 10.29 -22.19 -12.12
C THR A 346 8.83 -22.57 -12.34
N TRP A 347 8.24 -23.35 -11.43
CA TRP A 347 6.80 -23.61 -11.48
C TRP A 347 5.96 -22.32 -11.53
N GLY A 348 6.45 -21.25 -10.90
CA GLY A 348 5.82 -19.93 -10.97
C GLY A 348 5.86 -19.28 -12.37
N SER A 349 6.92 -19.47 -13.16
CA SER A 349 6.97 -18.96 -14.54
C SER A 349 6.01 -19.75 -15.45
N ILE A 350 6.02 -21.09 -15.36
CA ILE A 350 5.15 -21.97 -16.14
C ILE A 350 3.67 -21.73 -15.79
N TYR A 351 3.35 -21.60 -14.50
CA TYR A 351 2.00 -21.30 -14.04
C TYR A 351 1.49 -19.96 -14.56
N ARG A 352 2.30 -18.89 -14.52
CA ARG A 352 1.88 -17.58 -15.06
C ARG A 352 1.55 -17.60 -16.55
N GLN A 353 2.16 -18.51 -17.31
CA GLN A 353 1.95 -18.61 -18.75
C GLN A 353 0.70 -19.43 -19.12
N TYR A 354 0.46 -20.53 -18.40
CA TYR A 354 -0.58 -21.51 -18.77
C TYR A 354 -1.72 -21.61 -17.75
N GLU A 355 -1.55 -21.07 -16.54
CA GLU A 355 -2.48 -21.17 -15.42
C GLU A 355 -2.93 -22.61 -15.14
N VAL A 356 -2.01 -23.56 -15.35
CA VAL A 356 -2.19 -24.99 -15.05
C VAL A 356 -1.39 -25.31 -13.80
N CYS A 357 -2.06 -25.84 -12.78
CA CYS A 357 -1.42 -26.30 -11.55
C CYS A 357 -0.33 -27.36 -11.85
N SER A 358 0.84 -27.24 -11.20
CA SER A 358 2.01 -28.11 -11.43
C SER A 358 1.73 -29.60 -11.23
N TRP A 359 0.76 -29.95 -10.37
CA TRP A 359 0.34 -31.33 -10.17
C TRP A 359 -0.17 -31.98 -11.48
N PHE A 360 -0.97 -31.27 -12.29
CA PHE A 360 -1.47 -31.81 -13.56
C PHE A 360 -0.35 -32.00 -14.59
N ILE A 361 0.65 -31.12 -14.58
CA ILE A 361 1.80 -31.19 -15.48
C ILE A 361 2.70 -32.36 -15.06
N ARG A 362 2.98 -32.52 -13.77
CA ARG A 362 3.82 -33.62 -13.24
C ARG A 362 3.22 -35.00 -13.49
N ASN A 363 1.91 -35.13 -13.32
CA ASN A 363 1.20 -36.40 -13.50
C ASN A 363 0.74 -36.66 -14.94
N HIS A 364 1.15 -35.83 -15.89
CA HIS A 364 0.88 -36.09 -17.30
C HIS A 364 1.78 -37.26 -17.79
N PRO A 365 1.25 -38.31 -18.44
CA PRO A 365 2.03 -39.48 -18.85
C PRO A 365 3.27 -39.14 -19.68
N SER A 366 3.16 -38.17 -20.59
CA SER A 366 4.27 -37.72 -21.45
C SER A 366 5.39 -36.97 -20.72
N ASN A 367 5.19 -36.59 -19.45
CA ASN A 367 6.17 -35.85 -18.66
C ASN A 367 6.94 -36.72 -17.66
N ALA A 368 6.68 -38.03 -17.65
CA ALA A 368 7.40 -38.97 -16.79
C ALA A 368 8.92 -38.85 -17.00
N GLY A 369 9.67 -38.69 -15.89
CA GLY A 369 11.13 -38.56 -15.92
C GLY A 369 11.68 -37.20 -16.40
N ARG A 370 10.84 -36.16 -16.53
CA ARG A 370 11.26 -34.81 -16.93
C ARG A 370 11.43 -33.83 -15.76
N PHE A 371 11.45 -34.37 -14.55
CA PHE A 371 11.60 -33.63 -13.29
C PHE A 371 12.80 -34.14 -12.51
N ASP A 372 13.43 -33.25 -11.73
CA ASP A 372 14.52 -33.63 -10.83
C ASP A 372 13.98 -34.25 -9.52
N ALA A 373 14.89 -34.52 -8.58
CA ALA A 373 14.54 -35.16 -7.29
C ALA A 373 13.61 -34.30 -6.41
N ASP A 374 13.58 -32.99 -6.64
CA ASP A 374 12.75 -32.03 -5.92
C ASP A 374 11.48 -31.66 -6.71
N ASP A 375 11.12 -32.48 -7.72
CA ASP A 375 9.99 -32.27 -8.62
C ASP A 375 10.05 -30.95 -9.43
N ASN A 376 11.24 -30.37 -9.65
CA ASN A 376 11.41 -29.20 -10.50
C ASN A 376 11.60 -29.60 -11.97
N PRO A 377 11.15 -28.76 -12.92
CA PRO A 377 11.30 -29.03 -14.34
C PRO A 377 12.78 -29.01 -14.76
N VAL A 378 13.24 -30.06 -15.45
CA VAL A 378 14.63 -30.16 -15.90
C VAL A 378 14.86 -29.27 -17.12
N PHE A 379 15.93 -28.47 -17.09
CA PHE A 379 16.33 -27.59 -18.20
C PHE A 379 16.41 -28.34 -19.54
N ASN A 380 15.94 -27.70 -20.62
CA ASN A 380 15.95 -28.21 -21.98
C ASN A 380 15.16 -29.51 -22.19
N THR A 381 14.22 -29.82 -21.30
CA THR A 381 13.20 -30.84 -21.53
C THR A 381 11.93 -30.20 -22.09
N THR A 382 11.22 -30.92 -22.95
CA THR A 382 9.87 -30.51 -23.37
C THR A 382 8.87 -30.99 -22.32
N LEU A 383 7.88 -30.21 -21.95
CA LEU A 383 6.76 -30.62 -21.11
C LEU A 383 5.48 -30.51 -21.93
N VAL A 384 4.57 -31.45 -21.71
CA VAL A 384 3.20 -31.39 -22.21
C VAL A 384 2.34 -30.72 -21.15
N ILE A 385 1.71 -29.60 -21.51
CA ILE A 385 0.88 -28.78 -20.63
C ILE A 385 -0.59 -29.11 -20.92
N PRO A 386 -1.32 -29.76 -20.01
CA PRO A 386 -2.71 -30.14 -20.22
C PRO A 386 -3.64 -28.94 -20.01
N VAL A 387 -3.77 -28.09 -21.02
CA VAL A 387 -4.53 -26.83 -20.98
C VAL A 387 -6.02 -27.00 -20.70
N LYS A 388 -6.57 -28.21 -20.87
CA LYS A 388 -7.94 -28.54 -20.42
C LYS A 388 -8.16 -28.37 -18.91
N TYR A 389 -7.09 -28.29 -18.12
CA TYR A 389 -7.11 -27.96 -16.68
C TYR A 389 -6.64 -26.52 -16.38
N SER A 390 -6.55 -25.66 -17.39
CA SER A 390 -6.15 -24.26 -17.21
C SER A 390 -7.25 -23.46 -16.53
N ALA A 391 -6.87 -22.57 -15.61
CA ALA A 391 -7.73 -21.53 -15.04
C ALA A 391 -7.91 -20.32 -15.96
N SER A 392 -7.27 -20.33 -17.13
CA SER A 392 -7.34 -19.23 -18.10
C SER A 392 -8.57 -19.35 -18.98
N SER A 393 -9.45 -18.35 -18.96
CA SER A 393 -10.59 -18.27 -19.88
C SER A 393 -10.18 -18.24 -21.35
N ARG A 394 -8.94 -17.82 -21.65
CA ARG A 394 -8.38 -17.83 -23.00
C ARG A 394 -7.99 -19.23 -23.47
N LEU A 395 -7.44 -20.05 -22.58
CA LEU A 395 -6.93 -21.39 -22.92
C LEU A 395 -8.00 -22.48 -22.72
N ASN A 396 -8.93 -22.27 -21.78
CA ASN A 396 -10.00 -23.19 -21.42
C ASN A 396 -11.34 -22.46 -21.23
N PRO A 397 -11.91 -21.88 -22.30
CA PRO A 397 -13.09 -21.02 -22.18
C PRO A 397 -14.29 -21.72 -21.54
N SER A 398 -14.42 -23.03 -21.75
CA SER A 398 -15.56 -23.82 -21.28
C SER A 398 -15.48 -24.22 -19.80
N TYR A 399 -14.28 -24.44 -19.25
CA TYR A 399 -14.14 -25.03 -17.91
C TYR A 399 -13.14 -24.33 -16.98
N TYR A 400 -12.62 -23.15 -17.34
CA TYR A 400 -11.60 -22.45 -16.54
C TYR A 400 -12.00 -22.23 -15.07
N ARG A 401 -13.30 -22.00 -14.80
CA ARG A 401 -13.85 -21.81 -13.44
C ARG A 401 -13.73 -23.05 -12.54
N GLU A 402 -13.46 -24.23 -13.09
CA GLU A 402 -13.24 -25.45 -12.30
C GLU A 402 -11.81 -25.58 -11.77
N PHE A 403 -10.87 -24.78 -12.30
CA PHE A 403 -9.44 -24.90 -12.01
C PHE A 403 -8.83 -23.63 -11.39
N THR A 404 -9.69 -22.71 -10.96
CA THR A 404 -9.29 -21.49 -10.25
C THR A 404 -8.59 -21.80 -8.93
N THR A 405 -7.76 -20.86 -8.47
CA THR A 405 -6.89 -21.04 -7.29
C THR A 405 -7.64 -21.41 -6.01
N ASP A 406 -8.90 -20.98 -5.86
CA ASP A 406 -9.78 -21.38 -4.75
C ASP A 406 -10.10 -22.89 -4.76
N LYS A 407 -10.23 -23.50 -5.95
CA LYS A 407 -10.49 -24.93 -6.11
C LYS A 407 -9.23 -25.77 -6.04
N VAL A 408 -8.15 -25.35 -6.71
CA VAL A 408 -6.90 -26.15 -6.79
C VAL A 408 -5.90 -25.87 -5.66
N GLY A 409 -5.98 -24.70 -5.02
CA GLY A 409 -5.05 -24.24 -3.99
C GLY A 409 -3.78 -23.58 -4.57
N ASN A 410 -3.21 -22.63 -3.83
CA ASN A 410 -2.02 -21.84 -4.22
C ASN A 410 -0.79 -22.68 -4.61
N ALA A 411 -0.65 -23.86 -4.03
CA ALA A 411 0.45 -24.80 -4.27
C ALA A 411 -0.10 -26.18 -4.70
N CYS A 412 -1.25 -26.21 -5.37
CA CYS A 412 -1.92 -27.44 -5.79
C CYS A 412 -2.35 -28.38 -4.65
N GLN A 413 -2.45 -27.88 -3.42
CA GLN A 413 -2.71 -28.73 -2.24
C GLN A 413 -4.07 -29.43 -2.26
N ASN A 414 -5.03 -28.93 -3.05
CA ASN A 414 -6.36 -29.53 -3.17
C ASN A 414 -6.47 -30.47 -4.38
N VAL A 415 -5.40 -30.61 -5.17
CA VAL A 415 -5.38 -31.43 -6.39
C VAL A 415 -4.78 -32.79 -6.09
N ASN A 416 -5.54 -33.84 -6.40
CA ASN A 416 -5.15 -35.24 -6.32
C ASN A 416 -5.90 -36.05 -7.39
N GLU A 417 -5.66 -37.36 -7.46
CA GLU A 417 -6.34 -38.25 -8.42
C GLU A 417 -7.86 -38.21 -8.30
N THR A 418 -8.40 -38.06 -7.09
CA THR A 418 -9.85 -37.94 -6.87
C THR A 418 -10.40 -36.62 -7.44
N PHE A 419 -9.66 -35.52 -7.32
CA PHE A 419 -9.99 -34.26 -7.97
C PHE A 419 -9.97 -34.42 -9.50
N LYS A 420 -8.87 -34.96 -10.04
CA LYS A 420 -8.69 -35.18 -11.48
C LYS A 420 -9.82 -36.02 -12.08
N ARG A 421 -10.18 -37.14 -11.45
CA ARG A 421 -11.27 -38.00 -11.91
C ARG A 421 -12.62 -37.29 -11.95
N ARG A 422 -12.94 -36.47 -10.93
CA ARG A 422 -14.18 -35.67 -10.91
C ARG A 422 -14.17 -34.60 -12.00
N ALA A 423 -13.03 -33.94 -12.20
CA ALA A 423 -12.88 -32.97 -13.28
C ALA A 423 -13.06 -33.65 -14.65
N ASP A 424 -12.39 -34.79 -14.90
CA ASP A 424 -12.50 -35.55 -16.14
C ASP A 424 -13.96 -36.00 -16.41
N GLN A 425 -14.70 -36.41 -15.38
CA GLN A 425 -16.13 -36.73 -15.53
C GLN A 425 -16.96 -35.54 -15.98
N LYS A 426 -16.73 -34.35 -15.40
CA LYS A 426 -17.42 -33.12 -15.82
C LYS A 426 -17.06 -32.68 -17.25
N LEU A 427 -15.82 -32.91 -17.67
CA LEU A 427 -15.36 -32.59 -19.02
C LEU A 427 -15.99 -33.50 -20.09
N VAL A 428 -16.41 -34.71 -19.72
CA VAL A 428 -17.01 -35.70 -20.64
C VAL A 428 -18.55 -35.63 -20.63
N SER A 429 -19.17 -35.09 -19.58
CA SER A 429 -20.62 -34.91 -19.46
C SER A 429 -21.00 -33.42 -19.54
N PRO A 430 -21.03 -32.81 -20.74
CA PRO A 430 -21.55 -31.46 -20.90
C PRO A 430 -23.05 -31.46 -20.57
N HIS A 431 -23.43 -30.68 -19.55
CA HIS A 431 -24.84 -30.41 -19.22
C HIS A 431 -25.46 -29.41 -20.20
#